data_AF-A0A9P8Z763-F1
#
_entry.id   AF-A0A9P8Z763-F1
#
_cell.length_a   1.000
_cell.length_b   1.000
_cell.length_c   1.000
_cell.angle_alpha   90.00
_cell.angle_beta   90.00
_cell.angle_gamma   90.00
#
_symmetry.space_group_name_H-M   'P 1'
#
loop_
_entity.id
_entity.type
_entity.pdbx_description
1 polymer ?
#
loop_
_entity_poly.entity_id
_entity_poly.type
_entity_poly.pdbx_seq_one_letter_code
_entity_poly.pdbx_strand_id
1 'polypeptide(L)'
;LRSSSVAFLVKKTPIQSDMSIPAPIMNIPPLLVVPKHLLTRKPATAAEAELQNSLQMAVNVYNAQTASLSEAHAHLVLQDTYVARCRAQIAEAEQKRKSSATRNARLLGDGLPQLLTSNEFVAWADAASQAQAAKKAQDELRAAAKQRWRTAMAEWTKICEPINARNDAINGRYAAAKLAYQEESDAADAEHRRRRMTRPKRGPLEKLPTQPRQKDFIISRDDACEEFGEELEE
;
A
#
# COMPACT_ATOMS: atom_id res chain seq x y z
N LEU A 1 39.64 -9.29 -6.55
CA LEU A 1 38.88 -8.47 -5.57
C LEU A 1 38.29 -7.16 -6.13
N ARG A 2 38.94 -6.46 -7.08
CA ARG A 2 38.42 -5.17 -7.62
C ARG A 2 37.10 -5.24 -8.41
N SER A 3 36.69 -6.43 -8.87
CA SER A 3 35.49 -6.70 -9.67
C SER A 3 34.54 -7.70 -8.98
N SER A 4 34.43 -7.63 -7.65
CA SER A 4 33.39 -8.39 -6.93
C SER A 4 32.23 -7.46 -6.56
N SER A 5 31.01 -8.00 -6.49
CA SER A 5 29.82 -7.27 -6.04
C SER A 5 29.97 -6.68 -4.64
N VAL A 6 30.94 -7.16 -3.86
CA VAL A 6 31.23 -6.74 -2.47
C VAL A 6 32.33 -5.67 -2.41
N ALA A 7 32.88 -5.23 -3.54
CA ALA A 7 33.99 -4.27 -3.58
C ALA A 7 33.63 -2.91 -2.94
N PHE A 8 32.35 -2.56 -2.83
CA PHE A 8 31.88 -1.33 -2.19
C PHE A 8 32.10 -1.31 -0.67
N LEU A 9 32.21 -2.47 0.00
CA LEU A 9 32.49 -2.52 1.45
C LEU A 9 33.90 -2.03 1.80
N VAL A 10 34.83 -2.13 0.84
CA VAL A 10 36.24 -1.75 1.04
C VAL A 10 36.54 -0.37 0.44
N LYS A 11 35.75 0.07 -0.54
CA LYS A 11 35.94 1.36 -1.22
C LYS A 11 35.25 2.47 -0.44
N LYS A 12 35.90 3.63 -0.32
CA LYS A 12 35.31 4.86 0.26
C LYS A 12 34.27 5.54 -0.65
N THR A 13 33.81 4.86 -1.70
CA THR A 13 32.81 5.41 -2.61
C THR A 13 31.43 5.33 -1.96
N PRO A 14 30.58 6.36 -2.09
CA PRO A 14 29.22 6.31 -1.58
C PRO A 14 28.44 5.15 -2.20
N ILE A 15 27.58 4.53 -1.40
CA ILE A 15 26.71 3.43 -1.86
C ILE A 15 25.76 3.97 -2.93
N GLN A 16 25.77 3.34 -4.09
CA GLN A 16 24.90 3.69 -5.21
C GLN A 16 23.69 2.75 -5.27
N SER A 17 22.62 3.21 -5.92
CA SER A 17 21.38 2.43 -6.04
C SER A 17 21.54 1.12 -6.83
N ASP A 18 22.54 1.04 -7.71
CA ASP A 18 22.87 -0.13 -8.55
C ASP A 18 23.72 -1.20 -7.84
N MET A 19 24.21 -0.92 -6.64
CA MET A 19 25.00 -1.88 -5.85
C MET A 19 24.09 -2.95 -5.23
N SER A 20 24.04 -4.10 -5.90
CA SER A 20 23.31 -5.29 -5.41
C SER A 20 24.15 -6.09 -4.42
N ILE A 21 23.52 -6.48 -3.32
CA ILE A 21 24.08 -7.43 -2.34
C ILE A 21 23.48 -8.78 -2.71
N PRO A 22 24.29 -9.82 -2.93
CA PRO A 22 23.76 -11.15 -3.22
C PRO A 22 22.88 -11.61 -2.05
N ALA A 23 21.67 -12.07 -2.35
CA ALA A 23 20.78 -12.61 -1.35
C ALA A 23 21.43 -13.84 -0.69
N PRO A 24 21.37 -13.98 0.64
CA PRO A 24 21.90 -15.17 1.30
C PRO A 24 21.10 -16.40 0.85
N ILE A 25 21.80 -17.43 0.38
CA ILE A 25 21.18 -18.72 0.08
C ILE A 25 20.92 -19.41 1.42
N MET A 26 19.69 -19.31 1.89
CA MET A 26 19.25 -19.97 3.12
C MET A 26 18.65 -21.33 2.78
N ASN A 27 19.38 -22.40 3.12
CA ASN A 27 18.88 -23.75 2.96
C ASN A 27 18.06 -24.09 4.21
N ILE A 28 16.72 -24.00 4.12
CA ILE A 28 15.84 -24.36 5.24
C ILE A 28 15.83 -25.88 5.35
N PRO A 29 16.33 -26.47 6.45
CA PRO A 29 16.30 -27.91 6.60
C PRO A 29 14.84 -28.40 6.61
N PRO A 30 14.56 -29.58 6.04
CA PRO A 30 13.20 -30.13 6.07
C PRO A 30 12.74 -30.30 7.52
N LEU A 31 11.44 -30.05 7.75
CA LEU A 31 10.82 -30.24 9.06
C LEU A 31 10.94 -31.71 9.47
N LEU A 32 11.60 -31.98 10.59
CA LEU A 32 11.62 -33.31 11.17
C LEU A 32 10.21 -33.67 11.63
N VAL A 33 9.68 -34.77 11.08
CA VAL A 33 8.44 -35.35 11.57
C VAL A 33 8.75 -36.10 12.85
N VAL A 34 8.45 -35.49 14.00
CA VAL A 34 8.65 -36.12 15.30
C VAL A 34 7.54 -37.15 15.54
N PRO A 35 7.86 -38.45 15.68
CA PRO A 35 6.86 -39.49 15.95
C PRO A 35 6.32 -39.35 17.38
N LYS A 36 5.22 -38.60 17.54
CA LYS A 36 4.59 -38.30 18.84
C LYS A 36 4.29 -39.54 19.67
N HIS A 37 3.92 -40.65 19.01
CA HIS A 37 3.58 -41.91 19.68
C HIS A 37 4.76 -42.51 20.47
N LEU A 38 6.01 -42.31 20.01
CA LEU A 38 7.21 -42.78 20.72
C LEU A 38 7.49 -41.94 21.97
N LEU A 39 7.12 -40.66 21.96
CA LEU A 39 7.28 -39.77 23.11
C LEU A 39 6.21 -40.01 24.18
N THR A 40 5.01 -40.49 23.81
CA THR A 40 3.89 -40.74 24.72
C THR A 40 3.86 -42.16 25.29
N ARG A 41 4.59 -43.11 24.69
CA ARG A 41 4.62 -44.50 25.15
C ARG A 41 5.30 -44.59 26.52
N LYS A 42 4.71 -45.35 27.44
CA LYS A 42 5.33 -45.65 28.74
C LYS A 42 6.48 -46.66 28.53
N PRO A 43 7.71 -46.36 28.96
CA PRO A 43 8.84 -47.28 28.79
C PRO A 43 8.66 -48.50 29.70
N ALA A 44 8.98 -49.68 29.18
CA ALA A 44 8.91 -50.95 29.92
C ALA A 44 10.26 -51.31 30.56
N THR A 45 11.37 -50.86 29.96
CA THR A 45 12.74 -51.12 30.45
C THR A 45 13.48 -49.83 30.77
N ALA A 46 14.53 -49.92 31.59
CA ALA A 46 15.37 -48.76 31.92
C ALA A 46 16.08 -48.19 30.67
N ALA A 47 16.52 -49.05 29.75
CA ALA A 47 17.14 -48.63 28.49
C ALA A 47 16.16 -47.88 27.59
N GLU A 48 14.89 -48.31 27.51
CA GLU A 48 13.85 -47.57 26.79
C GLU A 48 13.62 -46.17 27.39
N ALA A 49 13.64 -46.04 28.72
CA ALA A 49 13.50 -44.75 29.38
C ALA A 49 14.66 -43.81 29.05
N GLU A 50 15.91 -44.31 29.02
CA GLU A 50 17.08 -43.53 28.62
C GLU A 50 16.99 -43.07 27.15
N LEU A 51 16.60 -43.98 26.25
CA LEU A 51 16.38 -43.64 24.84
C LEU A 51 15.29 -42.59 24.66
N GLN A 52 14.17 -42.71 25.38
CA GLN A 52 13.09 -41.73 25.33
C GLN A 52 13.54 -40.36 25.83
N ASN A 53 14.36 -40.31 26.90
CA ASN A 53 14.96 -39.07 27.40
C ASN A 53 15.90 -38.43 26.35
N SER A 54 16.79 -39.23 25.74
CA SER A 54 17.69 -38.75 24.68
C SER A 54 16.93 -38.20 23.48
N LEU A 55 15.83 -38.87 23.08
CA LEU A 55 14.96 -38.42 22.00
C LEU A 55 14.25 -37.11 22.34
N GLN A 56 13.73 -36.95 23.55
CA GLN A 56 13.13 -35.69 24.01
C GLN A 56 14.17 -34.55 23.98
N MET A 57 15.39 -34.80 24.47
CA MET A 57 16.46 -33.81 24.42
C MET A 57 16.81 -33.43 22.97
N ALA A 58 16.97 -34.40 22.08
CA ALA A 58 17.26 -34.14 20.67
C ALA A 58 16.14 -33.35 19.97
N VAL A 59 14.88 -33.69 20.23
CA VAL A 59 13.72 -32.97 19.71
C VAL A 59 13.70 -31.52 20.23
N ASN A 60 13.98 -31.31 21.52
CA ASN A 60 14.01 -29.97 22.11
C ASN A 60 15.13 -29.12 21.49
N VAL A 61 16.32 -29.67 21.31
CA VAL A 61 17.45 -28.98 20.66
C VAL A 61 17.10 -28.63 19.21
N TYR A 62 16.53 -29.57 18.46
CA TYR A 62 16.11 -29.32 17.09
C TYR A 62 15.04 -28.22 17.01
N ASN A 63 14.01 -28.29 17.87
CA ASN A 63 12.97 -27.28 17.92
C ASN A 63 13.56 -25.90 18.23
N ALA A 64 14.49 -25.79 19.18
CA ALA A 64 15.18 -24.54 19.48
C ALA A 64 15.97 -24.01 18.26
N GLN A 65 16.71 -24.88 17.56
CA GLN A 65 17.45 -24.50 16.36
C GLN A 65 16.53 -24.03 15.23
N THR A 66 15.43 -24.74 14.97
CA THR A 66 14.44 -24.35 13.96
C THR A 66 13.77 -23.02 14.30
N ALA A 67 13.47 -22.78 15.57
CA ALA A 67 12.94 -21.51 16.04
C ALA A 67 13.94 -20.37 15.74
N SER A 68 15.21 -20.51 16.16
CA SER A 68 16.25 -19.52 15.87
C SER A 68 16.47 -19.28 14.37
N LEU A 69 16.43 -20.33 13.55
CA LEU A 69 16.53 -20.19 12.09
C LEU A 69 15.33 -19.45 11.48
N SER A 70 14.12 -19.71 11.97
CA SER A 70 12.92 -19.01 11.51
C SER A 70 12.93 -17.53 11.90
N GLU A 71 13.41 -17.21 13.10
CA GLU A 71 13.63 -15.83 13.55
C GLU A 71 14.68 -15.12 12.70
N ALA A 72 15.83 -15.76 12.45
CA ALA A 72 16.86 -15.21 11.56
C ALA A 72 16.32 -14.96 10.15
N HIS A 73 15.48 -15.85 9.63
CA HIS A 73 14.84 -15.67 8.33
C HIS A 73 13.88 -14.48 8.33
N ALA A 74 13.04 -14.33 9.37
CA ALA A 74 12.17 -13.18 9.50
C ALA A 74 12.97 -11.86 9.52
N HIS A 75 14.09 -11.81 10.25
CA HIS A 75 14.98 -10.66 10.25
C HIS A 75 15.58 -10.36 8.89
N LEU A 76 16.03 -11.37 8.13
CA LEU A 76 16.57 -11.18 6.80
C LEU A 76 15.54 -10.60 5.82
N VAL A 77 14.29 -11.07 5.88
CA VAL A 77 13.19 -10.52 5.07
C VAL A 77 12.95 -9.04 5.42
N LEU A 78 12.92 -8.71 6.71
CA LEU A 78 12.76 -7.32 7.15
C LEU A 78 13.93 -6.44 6.69
N GLN A 79 15.16 -6.94 6.78
CA GLN A 79 16.34 -6.23 6.30
C GLN A 79 16.31 -6.02 4.79
N ASP A 80 15.91 -7.02 4.01
CA ASP A 80 15.80 -6.90 2.56
C ASP A 80 14.75 -5.86 2.16
N THR A 81 13.57 -5.89 2.78
CA THR A 81 12.53 -4.87 2.53
C THR A 81 12.99 -3.46 2.91
N TYR A 82 13.74 -3.31 4.00
CA TYR A 82 14.32 -2.04 4.40
C TYR A 82 15.37 -1.55 3.41
N VAL A 83 16.32 -2.42 3.01
CA VAL A 83 17.36 -2.10 2.03
C VAL A 83 16.73 -1.73 0.68
N ALA A 84 15.67 -2.41 0.25
CA ALA A 84 14.94 -2.08 -0.97
C ALA A 84 14.34 -0.65 -0.91
N ARG A 85 13.75 -0.26 0.23
CA ARG A 85 13.25 1.11 0.44
C ARG A 85 14.37 2.14 0.42
N CYS A 86 15.49 1.87 1.09
CA CYS A 86 16.66 2.74 1.07
C CYS A 86 17.21 2.90 -0.34
N ARG A 87 17.31 1.81 -1.12
CA ARG A 87 17.74 1.86 -2.53
C ARG A 87 16.80 2.72 -3.38
N ALA A 88 15.49 2.60 -3.20
CA ALA A 88 14.53 3.43 -3.91
C ALA A 88 14.70 4.92 -3.60
N GLN A 89 14.90 5.28 -2.32
CA GLN A 89 15.17 6.66 -1.90
C GLN A 89 16.50 7.19 -2.47
N ILE A 90 17.55 6.37 -2.48
CA ILE A 90 18.84 6.72 -3.08
C ILE A 90 18.67 6.93 -4.58
N ALA A 91 17.96 6.04 -5.29
CA ALA A 91 17.70 6.15 -6.71
C ALA A 91 16.91 7.44 -7.05
N GLU A 92 15.90 7.78 -6.26
CA GLU A 92 15.18 9.05 -6.40
C GLU A 92 16.08 10.26 -6.17
N ALA A 93 16.95 10.22 -5.16
CA ALA A 93 17.88 11.31 -4.87
C ALA A 93 18.92 11.47 -5.98
N GLU A 94 19.45 10.36 -6.50
CA GLU A 94 20.36 10.33 -7.65
C GLU A 94 19.67 10.89 -8.91
N GLN A 95 18.42 10.49 -9.17
CA GLN A 95 17.65 10.99 -10.31
C GLN A 95 17.31 12.47 -10.15
N LYS A 96 16.95 12.91 -8.95
CA LYS A 96 16.74 14.34 -8.65
C LYS A 96 18.02 15.13 -8.89
N ARG A 97 19.18 14.66 -8.42
CA ARG A 97 20.48 15.31 -8.66
C ARG A 97 20.83 15.39 -10.14
N LYS A 98 20.60 14.31 -10.90
CA LYS A 98 20.77 14.31 -12.37
C LYS A 98 19.84 15.32 -13.03
N SER A 99 18.55 15.27 -12.71
CA SER A 99 17.55 16.19 -13.27
C SER A 99 17.74 17.64 -12.83
N SER A 100 18.23 17.90 -11.63
CA SER A 100 18.54 19.26 -11.15
C SER A 100 19.82 19.78 -11.75
N ALA A 101 20.81 18.93 -12.05
CA ALA A 101 21.96 19.33 -12.84
C ALA A 101 21.53 19.73 -14.27
N THR A 102 20.50 19.08 -14.83
CA THR A 102 19.91 19.45 -16.12
C THR A 102 18.94 20.63 -16.04
N ARG A 103 18.20 20.80 -14.93
CA ARG A 103 17.18 21.86 -14.75
C ARG A 103 17.75 23.17 -14.19
N ASN A 104 18.80 23.07 -13.38
CA ASN A 104 19.70 24.17 -13.03
C ASN A 104 20.91 24.21 -13.97
N ALA A 105 20.85 23.51 -15.12
CA ALA A 105 21.62 23.95 -16.26
C ALA A 105 21.27 25.42 -16.40
N ARG A 106 22.28 26.25 -16.24
CA ARG A 106 22.23 27.71 -16.27
C ARG A 106 21.39 28.15 -17.47
N LEU A 107 20.95 29.42 -17.47
CA LEU A 107 20.27 30.09 -18.59
C LEU A 107 20.76 29.62 -19.98
N LEU A 108 22.04 29.26 -20.08
CA LEU A 108 22.65 28.49 -21.16
C LEU A 108 23.49 27.35 -20.56
N GLY A 109 23.20 26.09 -20.92
CA GLY A 109 23.81 24.88 -20.35
C GLY A 109 25.33 24.76 -20.51
N ASP A 110 25.94 25.58 -21.37
CA ASP A 110 27.37 25.51 -21.70
C ASP A 110 28.27 26.24 -20.70
N GLY A 111 27.70 27.08 -19.82
CA GLY A 111 28.47 27.84 -18.83
C GLY A 111 29.37 28.94 -19.41
N LEU A 112 29.32 29.20 -20.72
CA LEU A 112 29.95 30.36 -21.34
C LEU A 112 29.10 31.63 -21.11
N PRO A 113 29.73 32.79 -20.88
CA PRO A 113 29.02 34.06 -20.88
C PRO A 113 28.52 34.35 -22.30
N GLN A 114 27.21 34.30 -22.52
CA GLN A 114 26.61 34.85 -23.73
C GLN A 114 26.12 36.27 -23.48
N LEU A 115 26.15 37.07 -24.54
CA LEU A 115 25.65 38.43 -24.54
C LEU A 115 24.11 38.38 -24.45
N LEU A 116 23.56 38.77 -23.30
CA LEU A 116 22.12 38.77 -22.98
C LEU A 116 21.27 39.77 -23.79
N THR A 117 21.85 40.39 -24.82
CA THR A 117 21.18 41.37 -25.69
C THR A 117 20.72 40.78 -27.02
N SER A 118 20.93 39.49 -27.28
CA SER A 118 20.42 38.86 -28.49
C SER A 118 18.88 38.81 -28.46
N ASN A 119 18.23 39.04 -29.60
CA ASN A 119 16.78 38.93 -29.74
C ASN A 119 16.25 37.54 -29.33
N GLU A 120 17.11 36.52 -29.44
CA GLU A 120 16.82 35.15 -28.99
C GLU A 120 16.61 35.06 -27.47
N PHE A 121 17.38 35.82 -26.68
CA PHE A 121 17.21 35.86 -25.23
C PHE A 121 15.87 36.48 -24.83
N VAL A 122 15.48 37.57 -25.50
CA VAL A 122 14.19 38.25 -25.26
C VAL A 122 13.03 37.30 -25.58
N ALA A 123 13.06 36.66 -26.75
CA ALA A 123 12.04 35.69 -27.15
C ALA A 123 11.94 34.50 -26.17
N TRP A 124 13.07 34.01 -25.66
CA TRP A 124 13.09 32.93 -24.68
C TRP A 124 12.55 33.37 -23.31
N ALA A 125 12.92 34.57 -22.84
CA ALA A 125 12.42 35.12 -21.59
C ALA A 125 10.90 35.33 -21.63
N ASP A 126 10.38 35.83 -22.76
CA ASP A 126 8.94 35.98 -22.98
C ASP A 126 8.23 34.63 -22.99
N ALA A 127 8.78 33.62 -23.68
CA ALA A 127 8.22 32.27 -23.70
C ALA A 127 8.22 31.63 -22.30
N ALA A 128 9.29 31.82 -21.51
CA ALA A 128 9.36 31.33 -20.14
C ALA A 128 8.35 32.02 -19.22
N SER A 129 8.18 33.35 -19.37
CA SER A 129 7.18 34.14 -18.64
C SER A 129 5.75 33.67 -18.97
N GLN A 130 5.44 33.49 -20.26
CA GLN A 130 4.15 32.97 -20.71
C GLN A 130 3.90 31.54 -20.21
N ALA A 131 4.89 30.67 -20.27
CA ALA A 131 4.78 29.31 -19.74
C ALA A 131 4.54 29.30 -18.23
N GLN A 132 5.19 30.19 -17.48
CA GLN A 132 4.98 30.33 -16.05
C GLN A 132 3.58 30.88 -15.73
N ALA A 133 3.10 31.87 -16.49
CA ALA A 133 1.76 32.40 -16.36
C ALA A 133 0.69 31.33 -16.66
N ALA A 134 0.85 30.58 -17.76
CA ALA A 134 -0.05 29.50 -18.13
C ALA A 134 -0.10 28.39 -17.07
N LYS A 135 1.06 28.05 -16.49
CA LYS A 135 1.13 27.07 -15.40
C LYS A 135 0.40 27.54 -14.14
N LYS A 136 0.61 28.81 -13.74
CA LYS A 136 -0.11 29.39 -12.59
C LYS A 136 -1.62 29.39 -12.81
N ALA A 137 -2.08 29.80 -13.99
CA ALA A 137 -3.50 29.76 -14.34
C ALA A 137 -4.07 28.34 -14.26
N GLN A 138 -3.33 27.33 -14.76
CA GLN A 138 -3.77 25.93 -14.65
C GLN A 138 -3.82 25.44 -13.20
N ASP A 139 -2.84 25.81 -12.38
CA ASP A 139 -2.79 25.44 -10.96
C ASP A 139 -3.94 26.11 -10.18
N GLU A 140 -4.29 27.35 -10.51
CA GLU A 140 -5.45 28.07 -9.95
C GLU A 140 -6.78 27.40 -10.33
N LEU A 141 -6.96 27.02 -11.59
CA LEU A 141 -8.15 26.28 -12.04
C LEU A 141 -8.30 24.93 -11.31
N ARG A 142 -7.18 24.20 -11.16
CA ARG A 142 -7.16 22.94 -10.39
C ARG A 142 -7.47 23.15 -8.92
N ALA A 143 -6.97 24.23 -8.32
CA ALA A 143 -7.26 24.58 -6.94
C ALA A 143 -8.76 24.91 -6.76
N ALA A 144 -9.34 25.71 -7.65
CA ALA A 144 -10.76 26.03 -7.65
C ALA A 144 -11.65 24.78 -7.81
N ALA A 145 -11.33 23.91 -8.77
CA ALA A 145 -12.00 22.62 -8.97
C ALA A 145 -11.98 21.74 -7.72
N LYS A 146 -10.81 21.66 -7.06
CA LYS A 146 -10.64 20.91 -5.81
C LYS A 146 -11.49 21.49 -4.67
N GLN A 147 -11.65 22.82 -4.58
CA GLN A 147 -12.52 23.42 -3.58
C GLN A 147 -13.99 23.10 -3.84
N ARG A 148 -14.46 23.20 -5.09
CA ARG A 148 -15.83 22.83 -5.48
C ARG A 148 -16.14 21.36 -5.18
N TRP A 149 -15.19 20.47 -5.46
CA TRP A 149 -15.33 19.05 -5.13
C TRP A 149 -15.41 18.83 -3.61
N ARG A 150 -14.61 19.55 -2.80
CA ARG A 150 -14.66 19.47 -1.34
C ARG A 150 -15.99 19.92 -0.77
N THR A 151 -16.55 21.03 -1.28
CA THR A 151 -17.86 21.51 -0.83
C THR A 151 -18.97 20.53 -1.19
N ALA A 152 -18.98 20.02 -2.43
CA ALA A 152 -19.93 19.01 -2.88
C ALA A 152 -19.83 17.70 -2.07
N MET A 153 -18.61 17.26 -1.74
CA MET A 153 -18.39 16.11 -0.86
C MET A 153 -18.92 16.35 0.55
N ALA A 154 -18.71 17.54 1.12
CA ALA A 154 -19.23 17.87 2.44
C ALA A 154 -20.77 17.86 2.47
N GLU A 155 -21.43 18.40 1.44
CA GLU A 155 -22.89 18.34 1.29
C GLU A 155 -23.38 16.89 1.12
N TRP A 156 -22.73 16.11 0.26
CA TRP A 156 -23.04 14.70 0.07
C TRP A 156 -22.92 13.90 1.37
N THR A 157 -21.89 14.15 2.18
CA THR A 157 -21.73 13.47 3.48
C THR A 157 -22.88 13.79 4.44
N LYS A 158 -23.33 15.06 4.50
CA LYS A 158 -24.47 15.47 5.34
C LYS A 158 -25.77 14.77 4.94
N ILE A 159 -25.97 14.53 3.65
CA ILE A 159 -27.15 13.82 3.13
C ILE A 159 -27.05 12.32 3.43
N CYS A 160 -25.85 11.73 3.34
CA CYS A 160 -25.64 10.30 3.53
C CYS A 160 -25.70 9.87 5.00
N GLU A 161 -25.28 10.72 5.92
CA GLU A 161 -25.26 10.43 7.36
C GLU A 161 -26.60 9.91 7.91
N PRO A 162 -27.75 10.58 7.70
CA PRO A 162 -29.04 10.06 8.18
C PRO A 162 -29.50 8.79 7.44
N ILE A 163 -29.09 8.58 6.19
CA ILE A 163 -29.39 7.34 5.44
C ILE A 163 -28.60 6.18 6.03
N ASN A 164 -27.31 6.38 6.31
CA ASN A 164 -26.44 5.41 6.95
C ASN A 164 -26.94 5.04 8.34
N ALA A 165 -27.32 6.02 9.17
CA ALA A 165 -27.88 5.76 10.49
C ALA A 165 -29.15 4.88 10.45
N ARG A 166 -30.04 5.11 9.47
CA ARG A 166 -31.23 4.28 9.26
C ARG A 166 -30.87 2.87 8.78
N ASN A 167 -29.94 2.75 7.84
CA ASN A 167 -29.43 1.47 7.36
C ASN A 167 -28.73 0.67 8.48
N ASP A 168 -28.00 1.34 9.37
CA ASP A 168 -27.35 0.75 10.54
C ASP A 168 -28.39 0.25 11.54
N ALA A 169 -29.47 1.02 11.77
CA ALA A 169 -30.58 0.56 12.60
C ALA A 169 -31.28 -0.69 12.01
N ILE A 170 -31.47 -0.75 10.68
CA ILE A 170 -32.01 -1.94 9.99
C ILE A 170 -31.07 -3.13 10.15
N ASN A 171 -29.76 -2.93 9.95
CA ASN A 171 -28.76 -3.97 10.11
C ASN A 171 -28.67 -4.46 11.57
N GLY A 172 -28.75 -3.56 12.55
CA GLY A 172 -28.74 -3.87 13.97
C GLY A 172 -29.94 -4.73 14.38
N ARG A 173 -31.15 -4.36 13.94
CA ARG A 173 -32.36 -5.16 14.17
C ARG A 173 -32.24 -6.55 13.53
N TYR A 174 -31.72 -6.63 12.31
CA TYR A 174 -31.51 -7.90 11.63
C TYR A 174 -30.47 -8.77 12.36
N ALA A 175 -29.37 -8.18 12.82
CA ALA A 175 -28.33 -8.88 13.57
C ALA A 175 -28.86 -9.44 14.89
N ALA A 176 -29.63 -8.64 15.64
CA ALA A 176 -30.27 -9.09 16.87
C ALA A 176 -31.26 -10.24 16.62
N ALA A 177 -32.11 -10.12 15.59
CA ALA A 177 -33.03 -11.19 15.21
C ALA A 177 -32.29 -12.47 14.78
N LYS A 178 -31.17 -12.33 14.06
CA LYS A 178 -30.34 -13.46 13.63
C LYS A 178 -29.68 -14.15 14.82
N LEU A 179 -29.20 -13.40 15.80
CA LEU A 179 -28.63 -13.95 17.03
C LEU A 179 -29.68 -14.73 17.82
N ALA A 180 -30.86 -14.15 18.06
CA ALA A 180 -31.97 -14.84 18.73
C ALA A 180 -32.39 -16.14 17.98
N TYR A 181 -32.38 -16.10 16.64
CA TYR A 181 -32.62 -17.30 15.84
C TYR A 181 -31.52 -18.36 16.00
N GLN A 182 -30.25 -17.96 16.11
CA GLN A 182 -29.13 -18.88 16.34
C GLN A 182 -29.24 -19.53 17.73
N GLU A 183 -29.51 -18.75 18.78
CA GLU A 183 -29.70 -19.27 20.13
C GLU A 183 -30.87 -20.27 20.20
N GLU A 184 -32.02 -19.96 19.59
CA GLU A 184 -33.15 -20.89 19.56
C GLU A 184 -32.86 -22.14 18.71
N SER A 185 -32.11 -21.97 17.61
CA SER A 185 -31.64 -23.05 16.75
C SER A 185 -30.74 -24.01 17.51
N ASP A 186 -29.75 -23.48 18.22
CA ASP A 186 -28.79 -24.28 18.98
C ASP A 186 -29.47 -25.00 20.16
N ALA A 187 -30.41 -24.33 20.85
CA ALA A 187 -31.24 -24.97 21.88
C ALA A 187 -32.13 -26.07 21.31
N ALA A 188 -32.74 -25.85 20.15
CA ALA A 188 -33.59 -26.86 19.50
C ALA A 188 -32.79 -28.09 19.05
N ASP A 189 -31.58 -27.89 18.54
CA ASP A 189 -30.67 -28.97 18.15
C ASP A 189 -30.21 -29.77 19.37
N ALA A 190 -29.89 -29.10 20.49
CA ALA A 190 -29.50 -29.74 21.76
C ALA A 190 -30.63 -30.58 22.38
N GLU A 191 -31.89 -30.13 22.26
CA GLU A 191 -33.09 -30.85 22.72
C GLU A 191 -33.61 -31.87 21.68
N HIS A 192 -32.95 -32.00 20.52
CA HIS A 192 -33.40 -32.80 19.38
C HIS A 192 -34.85 -32.51 18.92
N ARG A 193 -35.31 -31.27 19.08
CA ARG A 193 -36.65 -30.84 18.65
C ARG A 193 -36.61 -30.13 17.31
N ARG A 194 -37.77 -30.06 16.64
CA ARG A 194 -37.89 -29.22 15.43
C ARG A 194 -37.83 -27.73 15.81
N ARG A 195 -37.04 -26.96 15.03
CA ARG A 195 -36.93 -25.51 15.14
C ARG A 195 -38.29 -24.86 14.84
N ARG A 196 -38.73 -23.92 15.68
CA ARG A 196 -40.06 -23.29 15.55
C ARG A 196 -39.98 -21.93 14.85
N MET A 197 -38.92 -21.16 15.05
CA MET A 197 -38.77 -19.88 14.36
C MET A 197 -38.27 -20.05 12.93
N THR A 198 -38.75 -19.17 12.05
CA THR A 198 -38.25 -19.04 10.68
C THR A 198 -37.01 -18.17 10.66
N ARG A 199 -36.03 -18.49 9.79
CA ARG A 199 -34.82 -17.68 9.64
C ARG A 199 -35.17 -16.22 9.31
N PRO A 200 -34.69 -15.24 10.07
CA PRO A 200 -34.99 -13.84 9.81
C PRO A 200 -34.44 -13.41 8.45
N LYS A 201 -35.16 -12.53 7.76
CA LYS A 201 -34.76 -11.90 6.49
C LYS A 201 -34.43 -10.44 6.75
N ARG A 202 -33.39 -9.94 6.08
CA ARG A 202 -33.01 -8.52 6.17
C ARG A 202 -33.98 -7.69 5.32
N GLY A 203 -34.47 -6.58 5.87
CA GLY A 203 -35.26 -5.61 5.11
C GLY A 203 -34.45 -4.92 4.01
N PRO A 204 -35.10 -4.23 3.05
CA PRO A 204 -34.41 -3.46 2.03
C PRO A 204 -33.63 -2.30 2.67
N LEU A 205 -32.40 -2.10 2.22
CA LEU A 205 -31.59 -0.94 2.62
C LEU A 205 -31.90 0.24 1.69
N GLU A 206 -31.88 1.44 2.25
CA GLU A 206 -32.03 2.65 1.46
C GLU A 206 -30.76 2.90 0.64
N LYS A 207 -30.95 3.30 -0.63
CA LYS A 207 -29.85 3.57 -1.55
C LYS A 207 -29.26 4.96 -1.27
N LEU A 208 -27.94 5.04 -1.24
CA LEU A 208 -27.23 6.31 -1.14
C LEU A 208 -27.27 7.07 -2.48
N PRO A 209 -27.30 8.41 -2.46
CA PRO A 209 -27.15 9.21 -3.67
C PRO A 209 -25.76 9.01 -4.28
N THR A 210 -25.63 9.25 -5.58
CA THR A 210 -24.36 9.10 -6.31
C THR A 210 -23.27 10.00 -5.73
N GLN A 211 -22.11 9.43 -5.43
CA GLN A 211 -20.98 10.17 -4.88
C GLN A 211 -20.37 11.11 -5.94
N PRO A 212 -20.14 12.40 -5.62
CA PRO A 212 -19.51 13.34 -6.55
C PRO A 212 -18.05 12.95 -6.80
N ARG A 213 -17.65 12.84 -8.07
CA ARG A 213 -16.27 12.44 -8.44
C ARG A 213 -15.44 13.68 -8.75
N GLN A 214 -14.16 13.66 -8.41
CA GLN A 214 -13.26 14.80 -8.61
C GLN A 214 -13.15 15.23 -10.08
N LYS A 215 -13.21 14.26 -11.01
CA LYS A 215 -13.16 14.50 -12.46
C LYS A 215 -14.34 15.35 -12.97
N ASP A 216 -15.49 15.30 -12.30
CA ASP A 216 -16.70 16.03 -12.72
C ASP A 216 -16.55 17.55 -12.47
N PHE A 217 -15.51 17.96 -11.74
CA PHE A 217 -15.21 19.37 -11.40
C PHE A 217 -13.97 19.91 -12.13
N ILE A 218 -13.22 19.05 -12.83
CA ILE A 218 -12.07 19.47 -13.64
C ILE A 218 -12.64 19.79 -15.03
N ILE A 219 -12.76 21.07 -15.34
CA ILE A 219 -13.08 21.52 -16.70
C ILE A 219 -11.90 21.10 -17.57
N SER A 220 -12.07 20.11 -18.45
CA SER A 220 -11.06 19.80 -19.44
C SER A 220 -10.96 20.97 -20.39
N ARG A 221 -9.73 21.29 -20.82
CA ARG A 221 -9.47 22.39 -21.76
C ARG A 221 -10.24 22.22 -23.08
N ASP A 222 -10.63 20.98 -23.39
CA ASP A 222 -11.38 20.61 -24.60
C ASP A 222 -12.89 20.89 -24.48
N ASP A 223 -13.46 20.98 -23.26
CA ASP A 223 -14.90 21.23 -23.05
C ASP A 223 -15.25 22.73 -23.07
N ALA A 224 -14.25 23.62 -23.10
CA ALA A 224 -14.45 25.07 -23.05
C ALA A 224 -14.68 25.73 -24.43
N CYS A 225 -14.74 24.95 -25.53
CA CYS A 225 -14.88 25.46 -26.90
C CYS A 225 -16.24 25.18 -27.58
N GLU A 226 -17.17 24.44 -26.96
CA GLU A 226 -18.42 24.05 -27.62
C GLU A 226 -19.67 24.90 -27.27
N GLU A 227 -19.58 25.89 -26.38
CA GLU A 227 -20.79 26.59 -25.88
C GLU A 227 -20.84 28.09 -26.23
N PHE A 228 -20.42 28.49 -27.44
CA PHE A 228 -20.57 29.87 -27.95
C PHE A 228 -20.77 29.92 -29.47
N GLY A 229 -21.68 29.10 -29.99
CA GLY A 229 -21.88 28.95 -31.44
C GLY A 229 -23.31 28.74 -31.88
N GLU A 230 -24.31 29.36 -31.25
CA GLU A 230 -25.67 29.42 -31.78
C GLU A 230 -26.42 30.58 -31.11
N GLU A 231 -26.50 31.72 -31.79
CA GLU A 231 -27.55 32.76 -31.71
C GLU A 231 -26.99 34.07 -32.28
N LEU A 232 -27.08 34.24 -33.60
CA LEU A 232 -27.16 35.54 -34.29
C LEU A 232 -27.41 35.31 -35.79
N GLU A 233 -28.64 34.92 -36.13
CA GLU A 233 -29.23 35.17 -37.44
C GLU A 233 -30.69 35.63 -37.24
N GLU A 234 -30.89 36.93 -37.08
CA GLU A 234 -32.07 37.68 -37.57
C GLU A 234 -31.65 39.09 -38.00
#